data_AF-A0A7S2WYY5-F1
#
_entry.id   AF-A0A7S2WYY5-F1
#
_cell.length_a   1.000
_cell.length_b   1.000
_cell.length_c   1.000
_cell.angle_alpha   90.00
_cell.angle_beta   90.00
_cell.angle_gamma   90.00
#
_symmetry.space_group_name_H-M   'P 1'
#
loop_
_entity.id
_entity.type
_entity.pdbx_description
1 polymer ?
#
loop_
_entity_poly.entity_id
_entity_poly.type
_entity_poly.pdbx_seq_one_letter_code
_entity_poly.pdbx_strand_id
1 'polypeptide(L)'
;EKGTLYFFKYPVRGGGGDVEYLPVATSRPETILGDTAVAVNPEDGRFKHLIGHKAVVPFVDREVPIIGDEGVDMEFGTGALKVTPAHDMNDYNLGKKHGLNFVKIMNKDGTLNEASGKYAGLDRFEAR
;
A
#
# COMPACT_ATOMS: atom_id res chain seq x y z
N GLU A 1 -22.90 6.38 0.52
CA GLU A 1 -22.86 4.97 0.03
C GLU A 1 -21.98 4.14 0.96
N LYS A 2 -22.30 2.86 1.16
CA LYS A 2 -21.38 1.94 1.85
C LYS A 2 -20.25 1.63 0.88
N GLY A 3 -19.06 2.18 1.12
CA GLY A 3 -17.87 1.88 0.32
C GLY A 3 -17.52 0.39 0.42
N THR A 4 -17.23 -0.25 -0.71
CA THR A 4 -16.72 -1.63 -0.73
C THR A 4 -15.27 -1.63 -0.26
N LEU A 5 -14.95 -2.50 0.70
CA LEU A 5 -13.58 -2.71 1.16
C LEU A 5 -13.02 -3.96 0.49
N TYR A 6 -11.89 -3.81 -0.17
CA TYR A 6 -11.15 -4.86 -0.85
C TYR A 6 -9.98 -5.31 0.03
N PHE A 7 -9.65 -6.60 -0.02
CA PHE A 7 -8.60 -7.22 0.79
C PHE A 7 -7.55 -7.86 -0.11
N PHE A 8 -6.29 -7.51 0.11
CA PHE A 8 -5.15 -7.98 -0.67
C PHE A 8 -4.12 -8.62 0.25
N LYS A 9 -3.35 -9.57 -0.29
CA LYS A 9 -2.21 -10.17 0.39
C LYS A 9 -0.93 -9.65 -0.25
N TYR A 10 -0.08 -9.02 0.54
CA TYR A 10 1.23 -8.55 0.10
C TYR A 10 2.26 -9.60 0.55
N PRO A 11 2.93 -10.31 -0.37
CA PRO A 11 4.02 -11.21 0.00
C PRO A 11 5.11 -10.45 0.76
N VAL A 12 5.62 -11.03 1.85
CA VAL A 12 6.73 -10.44 2.61
C VAL A 12 8.04 -11.12 2.21
N ARG A 13 9.05 -10.31 1.87
CA ARG A 13 10.43 -10.73 1.59
C ARG A 13 11.30 -10.47 2.82
N GLY A 14 12.12 -11.46 3.17
CA GLY A 14 13.15 -11.33 4.22
C GLY A 14 12.95 -12.21 5.46
N GLY A 15 11.84 -12.94 5.58
CA GLY A 15 11.67 -13.96 6.62
C GLY A 15 12.37 -15.26 6.23
N GLY A 16 13.30 -15.74 7.06
CA GLY A 16 13.90 -17.06 6.86
C GLY A 16 12.88 -18.17 7.13
N GLY A 17 12.09 -18.54 6.13
CA GLY A 17 11.03 -19.55 6.25
C GLY A 17 10.00 -19.53 5.10
N ASP A 18 8.79 -20.01 5.40
CA ASP A 18 7.64 -20.06 4.49
C ASP A 18 7.21 -18.67 3.99
N VAL A 19 6.45 -18.65 2.89
CA VAL A 19 5.91 -17.41 2.31
C VAL A 19 4.91 -16.77 3.29
N GLU A 20 5.34 -15.70 3.95
CA GLU A 20 4.49 -14.87 4.80
C GLU A 20 3.79 -13.77 3.98
N TYR A 21 2.59 -13.37 4.41
CA TYR A 21 1.80 -12.33 3.75
C TYR A 21 1.31 -11.30 4.76
N LEU A 22 1.39 -10.02 4.39
CA LEU A 22 0.76 -8.91 5.10
C LEU A 22 -0.61 -8.63 4.47
N PRO A 23 -1.73 -8.90 5.15
CA PRO A 23 -3.06 -8.55 4.65
C PRO A 23 -3.25 -7.03 4.69
N VAL A 24 -3.82 -6.45 3.64
CA VAL A 24 -4.10 -5.02 3.52
C VAL A 24 -5.54 -4.83 3.07
N ALA A 25 -6.21 -3.81 3.63
CA ALA A 25 -7.56 -3.42 3.23
C ALA A 25 -7.59 -2.03 2.58
N THR A 26 -8.37 -1.85 1.51
CA THR A 26 -8.55 -0.55 0.87
C THR A 26 -9.87 -0.43 0.13
N SER A 27 -10.41 0.79 0.02
CA SER A 27 -11.54 1.11 -0.86
C SER A 27 -11.11 1.59 -2.26
N ARG A 28 -9.79 1.77 -2.49
CA ARG A 28 -9.20 2.28 -3.73
C ARG A 28 -8.14 1.31 -4.27
N PRO A 29 -8.53 0.10 -4.71
CA PRO A 29 -7.59 -0.92 -5.16
C PRO A 29 -6.73 -0.44 -6.35
N GLU A 30 -7.25 0.45 -7.21
CA GLU A 30 -6.51 1.02 -8.33
C GLU A 30 -5.27 1.82 -7.88
N THR A 31 -5.25 2.31 -6.64
CA THR A 31 -4.12 3.07 -6.08
C THR A 31 -2.97 2.21 -5.58
N ILE A 32 -3.17 0.89 -5.42
CA ILE A 32 -2.14 -0.05 -4.98
C ILE A 32 -0.89 0.04 -5.86
N LEU A 33 -1.07 0.29 -7.15
CA LEU A 33 0.02 0.43 -8.13
C LEU A 33 0.99 1.58 -7.76
N GLY A 34 0.55 2.54 -6.96
CA GLY A 34 1.33 3.67 -6.45
C GLY A 34 1.87 3.51 -5.03
N ASP A 35 1.68 2.35 -4.39
CA ASP A 35 2.11 2.12 -3.01
C ASP A 35 3.64 2.25 -2.88
N THR A 36 4.10 2.93 -1.84
CA THR A 36 5.54 3.08 -1.55
C THR A 36 5.94 2.62 -0.16
N ALA A 37 4.99 2.17 0.66
CA ALA A 37 5.20 1.40 1.88
C ALA A 37 3.90 0.67 2.27
N VAL A 38 4.01 -0.24 3.23
CA VAL A 38 2.88 -0.66 4.06
C VAL A 38 3.19 -0.28 5.50
N ALA A 39 2.28 0.44 6.16
CA ALA A 39 2.46 0.86 7.54
C ALA A 39 1.65 -0.03 8.48
N VAL A 40 2.25 -0.39 9.61
CA VAL A 40 1.60 -1.13 10.71
C VAL A 40 1.87 -0.41 12.02
N ASN A 41 0.99 -0.61 13.01
CA ASN A 41 1.23 -0.07 14.34
C ASN A 41 2.38 -0.86 15.03
N PRO A 42 3.41 -0.20 15.61
CA PRO A 42 4.49 -0.90 16.32
C PRO A 42 4.03 -1.75 17.51
N GLU A 43 2.88 -1.42 18.10
CA GLU A 43 2.29 -2.17 19.21
C GLU A 43 1.37 -3.31 18.73
N ASP A 44 1.12 -3.42 17.42
CA ASP A 44 0.34 -4.53 16.87
C ASP A 44 1.14 -5.82 16.90
N GLY A 45 0.88 -6.64 17.93
CA GLY A 45 1.51 -7.94 18.11
C GLY A 45 1.38 -8.89 16.91
N ARG A 46 0.43 -8.65 16.00
CA ARG A 46 0.23 -9.45 14.78
C ARG A 46 1.26 -9.14 13.69
N PHE A 47 1.78 -7.91 13.62
CA PHE A 47 2.60 -7.45 12.49
C PHE A 47 3.91 -6.75 12.87
N LYS A 48 4.13 -6.43 14.15
CA LYS A 48 5.34 -5.69 14.58
C LYS A 48 6.65 -6.37 14.18
N HIS A 49 6.68 -7.71 14.07
CA HIS A 49 7.86 -8.46 13.64
C HIS A 49 8.21 -8.26 12.16
N LEU A 50 7.29 -7.71 11.37
CA LEU A 50 7.47 -7.41 9.96
C LEU A 50 8.08 -6.03 9.71
N ILE A 51 8.14 -5.16 10.72
CA ILE A 51 8.72 -3.82 10.58
C ILE A 51 10.19 -3.93 10.17
N GLY A 52 10.58 -3.18 9.14
CA GLY A 52 11.91 -3.23 8.53
C GLY A 52 12.09 -4.32 7.47
N HIS A 53 11.13 -5.23 7.33
CA HIS A 53 11.07 -6.14 6.18
C HIS A 53 10.48 -5.43 4.96
N LYS A 54 10.39 -6.14 3.84
CA LYS A 54 9.79 -5.62 2.61
C LYS A 54 8.54 -6.38 2.23
N ALA A 55 7.52 -5.66 1.81
CA ALA A 55 6.32 -6.19 1.18
C ALA A 55 6.46 -6.07 -0.35
N VAL A 56 5.90 -7.02 -1.09
CA VAL A 56 5.79 -6.94 -2.56
C VAL A 56 4.42 -6.38 -2.91
N VAL A 57 4.41 -5.25 -3.61
CA VAL A 57 3.19 -4.60 -4.09
C VAL A 57 2.55 -5.49 -5.16
N PRO A 58 1.27 -5.89 -5.00
CA PRO A 58 0.57 -6.66 -6.01
C PRO A 58 0.60 -6.01 -7.39
N PHE A 59 0.59 -6.84 -8.44
CA PHE A 59 0.50 -6.46 -9.86
C PHE A 59 1.71 -5.75 -10.49
N VAL A 60 2.58 -5.11 -9.70
CA VAL A 60 3.76 -4.38 -10.21
C VAL A 60 5.09 -4.95 -9.72
N ASP A 61 5.08 -6.01 -8.91
CA ASP A 61 6.26 -6.74 -8.37
C ASP A 61 7.32 -5.82 -7.75
N ARG A 62 6.87 -4.68 -7.20
CA ARG A 62 7.74 -3.68 -6.56
C ARG A 62 7.87 -4.01 -5.08
N GLU A 63 9.09 -4.10 -4.58
CA GLU A 63 9.33 -4.19 -3.14
C GLU A 63 9.20 -2.81 -2.48
N VAL A 64 8.48 -2.75 -1.36
CA VAL A 64 8.30 -1.54 -0.54
C VAL A 64 8.56 -1.87 0.93
N PRO A 65 9.11 -0.93 1.73
CA PRO A 65 9.35 -1.17 3.15
C PRO A 65 8.04 -1.36 3.91
N ILE A 66 8.07 -2.21 4.93
CA ILE A 66 7.07 -2.27 5.99
C ILE A 66 7.55 -1.36 7.12
N ILE A 67 6.79 -0.32 7.41
CA ILE A 67 7.16 0.72 8.38
C ILE A 67 6.28 0.67 9.63
N GLY A 68 6.83 1.07 10.77
CA GLY A 68 6.09 1.23 12.01
C GLY A 68 5.57 2.67 12.14
N ASP A 69 4.26 2.85 12.32
CA ASP A 69 3.68 4.15 12.67
C ASP A 69 2.53 4.01 13.67
N GLU A 70 2.65 4.70 14.82
CA GLU A 70 1.64 4.68 15.89
C GLU A 70 0.28 5.25 15.46
N GLY A 71 0.24 6.04 14.38
CA GLY A 71 -0.99 6.58 13.80
C GLY A 71 -1.81 5.57 13.01
N VAL A 72 -1.31 4.35 12.80
CA VAL A 72 -2.07 3.26 12.16
C VAL A 72 -3.07 2.67 13.16
N ASP A 73 -4.35 2.69 12.77
CA ASP A 73 -5.43 2.05 13.51
C ASP A 73 -5.39 0.53 13.32
N MET A 74 -5.22 -0.20 14.42
CA MET A 74 -5.15 -1.67 14.45
C MET A 74 -6.50 -2.35 14.20
N GLU A 75 -7.62 -1.66 14.43
CA GLU A 75 -8.98 -2.20 14.31
C GLU A 75 -9.58 -1.95 12.92
N PHE A 76 -9.12 -0.90 12.22
CA PHE A 76 -9.63 -0.58 10.89
C PHE A 76 -9.11 -1.54 9.82
N GLY A 77 -10.03 -2.18 9.11
CA GLY A 77 -9.72 -3.09 8.00
C GLY A 77 -8.95 -4.32 8.48
N THR A 78 -7.63 -4.32 8.25
CA THR A 78 -6.73 -5.42 8.67
C THR A 78 -5.76 -5.01 9.78
N GLY A 79 -5.65 -3.71 10.09
CA GLY A 79 -4.56 -3.16 10.91
C GLY A 79 -3.27 -2.83 10.14
N ALA A 80 -3.22 -3.10 8.82
CA ALA A 80 -2.12 -2.69 7.95
C ALA A 80 -2.62 -1.72 6.85
N LEU A 81 -1.92 -0.59 6.74
CA LEU A 81 -2.26 0.51 5.85
C LEU A 81 -1.32 0.53 4.64
N LYS A 82 -1.86 0.34 3.43
CA LYS A 82 -1.10 0.67 2.21
C LYS A 82 -0.86 2.18 2.13
N VAL A 83 0.38 2.59 1.91
CA VAL A 83 0.77 4.01 1.86
C VAL A 83 1.00 4.44 0.42
N THR A 84 0.18 5.39 -0.05
CA THR A 84 0.16 5.96 -1.41
C THR A 84 0.35 7.48 -1.42
N PRO A 85 1.56 7.99 -1.12
CA PRO A 85 1.77 9.42 -0.83
C PRO A 85 1.38 10.37 -1.96
N ALA A 86 1.35 9.91 -3.21
CA ALA A 86 0.99 10.75 -4.36
C ALA A 86 -0.54 10.89 -4.57
N HIS A 87 -1.38 10.12 -3.88
CA HIS A 87 -2.83 10.01 -4.14
C HIS A 87 -3.72 10.13 -2.90
N ASP A 88 -3.13 10.37 -1.73
CA ASP A 88 -3.83 10.58 -0.48
C ASP A 88 -3.08 11.57 0.43
N MET A 89 -3.79 12.47 1.09
CA MET A 89 -3.18 13.52 1.92
C MET A 89 -2.61 12.97 3.24
N ASN A 90 -3.22 11.95 3.83
CA ASN A 90 -2.69 11.33 5.04
C ASN A 90 -1.43 10.55 4.70
N ASP A 91 -1.46 9.78 3.60
CA ASP A 91 -0.28 9.08 3.10
C ASP A 91 0.82 10.05 2.67
N TYR A 92 0.48 11.23 2.16
CA TYR A 92 1.45 12.27 1.80
C TYR A 92 2.28 12.71 3.02
N ASN A 93 1.60 12.98 4.13
CA ASN A 93 2.25 13.38 5.39
C ASN A 93 3.06 12.23 5.97
N LEU A 94 2.53 11.01 5.93
CA LEU A 94 3.24 9.80 6.36
C LEU A 94 4.49 9.55 5.50
N GLY A 95 4.37 9.72 4.19
CA GLY A 95 5.47 9.62 3.25
C GLY A 95 6.57 10.64 3.52
N LYS A 96 6.23 11.88 3.86
CA LYS A 96 7.21 12.87 4.32
C LYS A 96 7.88 12.47 5.63
N LYS A 97 7.08 12.03 6.62
CA LYS A 97 7.57 11.63 7.96
C LYS A 97 8.60 10.52 7.87
N HIS A 98 8.37 9.54 6.99
CA HIS A 98 9.22 8.34 6.85
C HIS A 98 10.18 8.39 5.65
N GLY A 99 10.26 9.51 4.93
CA GLY A 99 11.16 9.66 3.77
C GLY A 99 10.84 8.72 2.61
N LEU A 100 9.55 8.43 2.38
CA LEU A 100 9.10 7.53 1.33
C LEU A 100 9.14 8.19 -0.05
N ASN A 101 9.25 7.35 -1.07
CA ASN A 101 9.10 7.77 -2.47
C ASN A 101 7.65 8.17 -2.78
N PHE A 102 7.48 9.00 -3.81
CA PHE A 102 6.19 9.46 -4.31
C PHE A 102 5.98 8.95 -5.74
N VAL A 103 5.18 7.90 -5.90
CA VAL A 103 4.89 7.31 -7.21
C VAL A 103 3.54 7.80 -7.72
N LYS A 104 3.58 8.74 -8.67
CA LYS A 104 2.38 9.27 -9.32
C LYS A 104 1.95 8.33 -10.45
N ILE A 105 0.81 7.65 -10.27
CA ILE A 105 0.25 6.68 -11.23
C ILE A 105 -0.90 7.24 -12.09
N MET A 106 -1.47 8.39 -11.72
CA MET A 106 -2.61 9.00 -12.42
C MET A 106 -2.18 10.25 -13.17
N ASN A 107 -2.68 10.39 -14.40
CA ASN A 107 -2.66 11.62 -15.18
C ASN A 107 -3.68 12.64 -14.65
N LYS A 108 -3.65 13.86 -15.19
CA LYS A 108 -4.58 14.92 -14.78
C LYS A 108 -6.04 14.64 -15.18
N ASP A 109 -6.24 13.86 -16.23
CA ASP A 109 -7.56 13.42 -16.71
C ASP A 109 -8.11 12.21 -15.93
N GLY A 110 -7.32 11.63 -15.02
CA GLY A 110 -7.71 10.47 -14.23
C GLY A 110 -7.40 9.11 -14.89
N THR A 111 -6.75 9.10 -16.05
CA THR A 111 -6.20 7.88 -16.65
C THR A 111 -4.92 7.44 -15.95
N LEU A 112 -4.63 6.14 -15.99
CA LEU A 112 -3.39 5.58 -15.47
C LEU A 112 -2.22 5.80 -16.44
N ASN A 113 -1.03 6.09 -15.92
CA ASN A 113 0.18 6.32 -16.71
C ASN A 113 1.11 5.09 -16.71
N GLU A 114 2.28 5.21 -17.33
CA GLU A 114 3.27 4.12 -17.46
C GLU A 114 3.73 3.49 -16.13
N ALA A 115 3.65 4.23 -15.01
CA ALA A 115 3.99 3.68 -13.69
C ALA A 115 2.99 2.62 -13.19
N SER A 116 1.84 2.49 -13.87
CA SER A 116 0.81 1.48 -13.61
C SER A 116 1.01 0.18 -14.39
N GLY A 117 2.10 0.04 -15.14
CA GLY A 117 2.43 -1.18 -15.89
C GLY A 117 1.34 -1.55 -16.89
N LYS A 118 0.84 -2.79 -16.84
CA LYS A 118 -0.18 -3.30 -17.78
C LYS A 118 -1.53 -2.57 -17.75
N TYR A 119 -1.75 -1.70 -16.77
CA TYR A 119 -2.98 -0.91 -16.62
C TYR A 119 -2.84 0.52 -17.20
N ALA A 120 -1.67 0.88 -17.75
CA ALA A 120 -1.47 2.18 -18.38
C ALA A 120 -2.51 2.43 -19.48
N GLY A 121 -3.06 3.65 -19.53
CA GLY A 121 -4.08 4.09 -20.47
C GLY A 121 -5.53 3.86 -20.03
N LEU A 122 -5.80 3.03 -19.01
CA LEU A 122 -7.15 2.81 -18.49
C LEU A 122 -7.63 4.01 -17.65
N ASP A 123 -8.94 4.27 -17.66
CA ASP A 123 -9.54 5.17 -16.66
C ASP A 123 -9.48 4.53 -15.26
N ARG A 124 -9.31 5.35 -14.22
CA ARG A 124 -9.18 4.87 -12.82
C ARG A 124 -10.37 4.03 -12.34
N PHE A 125 -11.58 4.24 -12.86
CA PHE A 125 -12.74 3.45 -12.47
C PHE A 125 -12.82 2.13 -13.24
N GLU A 126 -12.31 2.08 -14.48
CA GLU A 126 -12.17 0.84 -15.23
C GLU A 126 -11.06 -0.05 -14.64
N ALA A 127 -10.00 0.56 -14.13
CA ALA A 127 -8.91 -0.15 -13.46
C ALA A 127 -9.26 -0.65 -12.04
N ARG A 128 -10.38 -0.19 -11.45
CA ARG A 128 -10.78 -0.49 -10.06
C ARG A 128 -11.43 -1.87 -9.90
#